data_AF-A0A645EF26-F1
#
_entry.id   AF-A0A645EF26-F1
#
_cell.length_a   1.000
_cell.length_b   1.000
_cell.length_c   1.000
_cell.angle_alpha   90.00
_cell.angle_beta   90.00
_cell.angle_gamma   90.00
#
_symmetry.space_group_name_H-M   'P 1'
#
loop_
_entity.id
_entity.type
_entity.pdbx_description
1 polymer ?
#
loop_
_entity_poly.entity_id
_entity_poly.type
_entity_poly.pdbx_seq_one_letter_code
_entity_poly.pdbx_strand_id
1 'polypeptide(L)'
;MIVTGTSVHSRNWRAGNLLGQGHKLPEVLENMGMVVEGVSTTKAAVELAKQLNVEMPITETIYSVLYEDKDIKQAAKDIMLRDGKTENEFM
;
A
#
# COMPACT_ATOMS: atom_id res chain seq x y z
N MET A 1 8.01 11.59 7.49
CA MET A 1 9.06 11.86 6.49
C MET A 1 8.53 11.56 5.10
N ILE A 2 8.56 12.50 4.16
CA ILE A 2 8.15 12.26 2.75
C ILE A 2 9.16 11.37 2.00
N VAL A 3 10.41 11.32 2.50
CA VAL A 3 11.54 10.59 1.90
C VAL A 3 11.26 9.11 1.65
N THR A 4 10.48 8.43 2.52
CA THR A 4 10.17 7.00 2.33
C THR A 4 9.23 6.75 1.15
N GLY A 5 8.41 7.74 0.78
CA GLY A 5 7.48 7.69 -0.35
C GLY A 5 8.05 8.25 -1.66
N THR A 6 9.18 8.96 -1.62
CA THR A 6 9.78 9.60 -2.80
C THR A 6 11.21 9.15 -3.12
N SER A 7 11.87 8.43 -2.21
CA SER A 7 13.26 8.00 -2.42
C SER A 7 13.34 6.60 -3.02
N VAL A 8 14.08 6.48 -4.12
CA VAL A 8 14.44 5.19 -4.71
C VAL A 8 15.30 4.33 -3.79
N HIS A 9 15.84 4.85 -2.69
CA HIS A 9 16.59 4.06 -1.70
C HIS A 9 15.67 3.43 -0.64
N SER A 10 14.40 3.85 -0.58
CA SER A 10 13.40 3.25 0.32
C SER A 10 13.06 1.84 -0.14
N ARG A 11 13.17 0.88 0.78
CA ARG A 11 12.75 -0.52 0.55
C ARG A 11 11.28 -0.61 0.18
N ASN A 12 10.44 0.14 0.87
CA ASN A 12 9.00 0.19 0.59
C ASN A 12 8.71 0.80 -0.79
N TRP A 13 9.45 1.85 -1.17
CA TRP A 13 9.29 2.45 -2.50
C TRP A 13 9.71 1.49 -3.60
N ARG A 14 10.86 0.83 -3.47
CA ARG A 14 11.35 -0.16 -4.44
C ARG A 14 10.36 -1.31 -4.61
N ALA A 15 9.86 -1.86 -3.50
CA ALA A 15 8.86 -2.92 -3.52
C ALA A 15 7.57 -2.46 -4.23
N GLY A 16 7.05 -1.29 -3.87
CA GLY A 16 5.87 -0.70 -4.53
C GLY A 16 6.07 -0.47 -6.03
N ASN A 17 7.25 0.00 -6.43
CA ASN A 17 7.59 0.21 -7.84
C ASN A 17 7.61 -1.11 -8.63
N LEU A 18 8.21 -2.18 -8.08
CA LEU A 18 8.24 -3.50 -8.74
C LEU A 18 6.84 -4.12 -8.82
N LEU A 19 6.05 -4.02 -7.74
CA LEU A 19 4.65 -4.44 -7.76
C LEU A 19 3.86 -3.67 -8.85
N GLY A 20 4.08 -2.35 -8.97
CA GLY A 20 3.47 -1.51 -10.01
C GLY A 20 3.85 -1.89 -11.44
N GLN A 21 5.03 -2.50 -11.62
CA GLN A 21 5.50 -3.04 -12.90
C GLN A 21 4.90 -4.43 -13.22
N GLY A 22 4.17 -5.04 -12.27
CA GLY A 22 3.49 -6.32 -12.44
C GLY A 22 4.23 -7.52 -11.84
N HIS A 23 5.33 -7.31 -11.13
CA HIS A 23 5.99 -8.39 -10.40
C HIS A 23 5.13 -8.87 -9.24
N LYS A 24 5.13 -10.17 -8.97
CA LYS A 24 4.38 -10.74 -7.84
C LYS A 24 5.13 -10.51 -6.53
N LEU A 25 4.39 -10.34 -5.43
CA LEU A 25 4.98 -10.09 -4.12
C LEU A 25 6.09 -11.10 -3.71
N PRO A 26 5.94 -12.43 -3.91
CA PRO A 26 7.01 -13.37 -3.57
C PRO A 26 8.31 -13.11 -4.35
N GLU A 27 8.20 -12.83 -5.64
CA GLU A 27 9.33 -12.50 -6.52
C GLU A 27 10.01 -11.19 -6.08
N VAL A 28 9.23 -10.18 -5.71
CA VAL A 28 9.75 -8.90 -5.20
C VAL A 28 10.54 -9.11 -3.90
N LEU A 29 10.00 -9.89 -2.96
CA LEU A 29 10.66 -10.17 -1.68
C LEU A 29 11.94 -10.98 -1.85
N GLU A 30 11.94 -11.97 -2.75
CA GLU A 30 13.11 -12.79 -3.08
C GLU A 30 14.22 -11.95 -3.72
N ASN A 31 13.89 -11.14 -4.74
CA ASN A 31 14.84 -10.27 -5.42
C ASN A 31 15.47 -9.22 -4.48
N MET A 32 14.70 -8.74 -3.51
CA MET A 32 15.20 -7.74 -2.56
C MET A 32 16.12 -8.35 -1.49
N GLY A 33 16.00 -9.65 -1.19
CA GLY A 33 16.82 -10.35 -0.19
C GLY A 33 16.73 -9.76 1.22
N MET A 34 15.72 -8.93 1.49
CA MET A 34 15.59 -8.17 2.73
C MET A 34 14.13 -7.89 3.07
N VAL A 35 13.87 -7.70 4.37
CA VAL A 35 12.50 -7.44 4.86
C VAL A 35 12.02 -6.06 4.40
N VAL A 36 10.82 -6.04 3.80
CA VAL A 36 10.06 -4.84 3.46
C VAL A 36 9.02 -4.62 4.56
N GLU A 37 9.33 -3.73 5.51
CA GLU A 37 8.51 -3.44 6.69
C GLU A 37 7.06 -3.07 6.33
N GLY A 38 6.86 -2.38 5.20
CA GLY A 38 5.55 -1.98 4.73
C GLY A 38 4.61 -3.16 4.49
N VAL A 39 5.13 -4.32 4.06
CA VAL A 39 4.31 -5.51 3.81
C VAL A 39 3.66 -5.98 5.11
N SER A 40 4.45 -6.27 6.14
CA SER A 40 3.95 -6.70 7.44
C SER A 40 3.13 -5.61 8.14
N THR A 41 3.56 -4.34 8.02
CA THR A 41 2.89 -3.20 8.66
C THR A 41 1.51 -2.98 8.09
N THR A 42 1.31 -3.12 6.77
CA THR A 42 -0.01 -2.99 6.14
C THR A 42 -1.01 -3.98 6.72
N LYS A 43 -0.59 -5.24 6.97
CA LYS A 43 -1.47 -6.25 7.59
C LYS A 43 -1.91 -5.84 8.99
N ALA A 44 -0.94 -5.50 9.85
CA ALA A 44 -1.22 -5.06 11.21
C ALA A 44 -2.09 -3.78 11.24
N ALA A 45 -1.83 -2.84 10.33
CA ALA A 45 -2.57 -1.59 10.24
C ALA A 45 -4.05 -1.81 9.85
N VAL A 46 -4.34 -2.70 8.89
CA VAL A 46 -5.72 -3.05 8.52
C VAL A 46 -6.44 -3.77 9.67
N GLU A 47 -5.76 -4.71 10.34
CA GLU A 47 -6.33 -5.40 11.51
C GLU A 47 -6.69 -4.41 12.63
N LEU A 48 -5.79 -3.47 12.93
CA LEU A 48 -6.03 -2.43 13.93
C LEU A 48 -7.16 -1.47 13.52
N ALA A 49 -7.19 -1.04 12.26
CA ALA A 49 -8.23 -0.16 11.75
C ALA A 49 -9.63 -0.80 11.85
N LYS A 50 -9.73 -2.11 11.56
CA LYS A 50 -10.97 -2.88 11.76
C LYS A 50 -11.38 -2.92 13.23
N GLN A 51 -10.45 -3.15 14.15
CA GLN A 51 -10.73 -3.16 15.59
C GLN A 51 -11.20 -1.80 16.11
N LEU A 52 -10.64 -0.71 15.58
CA LEU A 52 -10.96 0.66 15.98
C LEU A 52 -12.12 1.27 15.17
N ASN A 53 -12.68 0.53 14.21
CA ASN A 53 -13.70 1.01 13.30
C ASN A 53 -13.28 2.31 12.56
N VAL A 54 -12.03 2.36 12.11
CA VAL A 54 -11.44 3.48 11.35
C VAL A 54 -11.33 3.08 9.88
N GLU A 55 -11.89 3.88 8.98
CA GLU A 55 -11.76 3.69 7.53
C GLU A 55 -10.33 4.06 7.08
N MET A 56 -9.62 3.15 6.41
CA MET A 56 -8.27 3.43 5.86
C MET A 56 -8.15 3.01 4.39
N PRO A 57 -8.75 3.74 3.44
CA PRO A 57 -8.91 3.30 2.05
C PRO A 57 -7.60 2.99 1.33
N ILE A 58 -6.57 3.81 1.58
CA ILE A 58 -5.24 3.60 1.00
C ILE A 58 -4.63 2.31 1.53
N THR A 59 -4.62 2.12 2.84
CA THR A 59 -4.03 0.94 3.47
C THR A 59 -4.80 -0.34 3.13
N GLU A 60 -6.12 -0.28 3.08
CA GLU A 60 -7.00 -1.38 2.64
C GLU A 60 -6.75 -1.74 1.17
N THR A 61 -6.57 -0.75 0.31
CA THR A 61 -6.22 -0.98 -1.11
C THR A 61 -4.86 -1.67 -1.22
N ILE A 62 -3.84 -1.20 -0.48
CA ILE A 62 -2.52 -1.85 -0.46
C ILE A 62 -2.65 -3.29 0.08
N TYR A 63 -3.45 -3.51 1.12
CA TYR A 63 -3.70 -4.84 1.68
C TYR A 63 -4.29 -5.80 0.64
N SER A 64 -5.29 -5.36 -0.13
CA SER A 64 -5.90 -6.21 -1.16
C SER A 64 -4.91 -6.63 -2.25
N VAL A 65 -3.97 -5.76 -2.63
CA VAL A 65 -2.91 -6.09 -3.59
C VAL A 65 -1.89 -7.07 -2.98
N LEU A 66 -1.51 -6.86 -1.71
CA LEU A 66 -0.46 -7.67 -1.07
C LEU A 66 -0.96 -9.05 -0.61
N TYR A 67 -2.22 -9.16 -0.18
CA TYR A 67 -2.73 -10.33 0.54
C TYR A 67 -3.96 -10.98 -0.10
N GLU A 68 -4.64 -10.32 -1.04
CA GLU A 68 -5.85 -10.83 -1.70
C GLU A 68 -5.65 -11.01 -3.22
N ASP A 69 -4.41 -10.88 -3.70
CA ASP A 69 -4.03 -11.01 -5.12
C ASP A 69 -4.82 -10.08 -6.06
N LYS A 70 -5.28 -8.94 -5.54
CA LYS A 70 -6.00 -7.94 -6.34
C LYS A 70 -5.04 -7.33 -7.37
N ASP A 71 -5.49 -7.26 -8.63
CA ASP A 71 -4.73 -6.59 -9.68
C ASP A 71 -4.44 -5.13 -9.30
N ILE A 72 -3.16 -4.73 -9.39
CA ILE A 72 -2.70 -3.43 -8.93
C ILE A 72 -3.26 -2.27 -9.76
N LYS A 73 -3.51 -2.47 -11.06
CA LYS A 73 -4.09 -1.43 -11.92
C LYS A 73 -5.55 -1.22 -11.57
N GLN A 74 -6.27 -2.31 -11.32
CA GLN A 74 -7.66 -2.24 -10.86
C GLN A 74 -7.73 -1.62 -9.46
N ALA A 75 -6.87 -2.02 -8.52
CA ALA A 75 -6.80 -1.45 -7.19
C ALA A 75 -6.53 0.07 -7.22
N ALA A 76 -5.58 0.51 -8.04
CA ALA A 76 -5.29 1.92 -8.25
C ALA A 76 -6.47 2.67 -8.89
N LYS A 77 -7.18 2.05 -9.83
CA LYS A 77 -8.37 2.64 -10.43
C LYS A 77 -9.50 2.79 -9.41
N ASP A 78 -9.77 1.75 -8.62
CA ASP A 78 -10.86 1.74 -7.65
C ASP A 78 -10.68 2.84 -6.60
N ILE A 79 -9.46 3.02 -6.07
CA ILE A 79 -9.20 4.05 -5.07
C ILE A 79 -9.29 5.46 -5.64
N MET A 80 -8.91 5.66 -6.90
CA MET A 80 -9.00 6.95 -7.59
C MET A 80 -10.44 7.31 -7.98
N LEU A 81 -11.31 6.31 -8.15
CA LEU A 81 -12.74 6.49 -8.45
C LEU A 81 -13.63 6.50 -7.22
N ARG A 82 -13.06 6.31 -6.02
CA ARG A 82 -13.80 6.42 -4.76
C ARG A 82 -14.34 7.83 -4.60
N ASP A 83 -15.52 7.94 -3.98
CA ASP A 83 -16.08 9.23 -3.60
C ASP A 83 -15.07 10.03 -2.77
N GLY A 84 -14.78 11.26 -3.24
CA GLY A 84 -13.91 12.17 -2.53
C GLY A 84 -14.52 12.54 -1.18
N LYS A 85 -13.68 12.65 -0.15
CA LYS A 85 -14.05 13.36 1.07
C LYS A 85 -13.67 14.82 0.90
N THR A 86 -14.49 15.72 1.42
CA THR A 86 -14.16 17.15 1.48
C THR A 86 -12.84 17.31 2.23
N GLU A 87 -11.89 18.01 1.61
CA GLU A 87 -10.68 18.43 2.28
C GLU A 87 -11.05 19.59 3.20
N ASN A 88 -10.94 19.39 4.52
CA ASN A 88 -11.11 20.47 5.48
C ASN A 88 -9.85 21.34 5.43
N GLU A 89 -9.84 22.29 4.50
CA GLU A 89 -8.91 23.42 4.53
C GLU A 89 -9.32 24.35 5.67
N PHE A 90 -8.83 24.06 6.88
CA PHE A 90 -8.88 24.93 8.07
C PHE A 90 -10.29 25.20 8.63
N MET A 91 -10.63 24.50 9.71
CA MET A 91 -11.44 25.12 10.79
C MET A 91 -10.56 26.08 11.58
#